data_AF-A0AA40DW01-F1
#
_entry.id   AF-A0AA40DW01-F1
#
_cell.length_a   1.000
_cell.length_b   1.000
_cell.length_c   1.000
_cell.angle_alpha   90.00
_cell.angle_beta   90.00
_cell.angle_gamma   90.00
#
_symmetry.space_group_name_H-M   'P 1'
#
loop_
_entity.id
_entity.type
_entity.pdbx_description
1 polymer ?
#
loop_
_entity_poly.entity_id
_entity_poly.type
_entity_poly.pdbx_seq_one_letter_code
_entity_poly.pdbx_strand_id
1 'polypeptide(L)'
;MASLTISNRSTTSDLYRSWSAVVVAYSGLKLARPAQDRLVVLNGVADEFGEALGGESTRFSSSSRYPSLDPSEIEAYVCGIWLGGMPQSLLWKQSGPGVHERITEIPSWSWASICTGVNHDLHI
;
A
#
# COMPACT_ATOMS: atom_id res chain seq x y z
N MET A 1 8.12 36.76 -11.94
CA MET A 1 7.08 35.79 -11.54
C MET A 1 7.30 34.51 -12.34
N ALA A 2 8.26 33.68 -11.96
CA ALA A 2 8.52 32.41 -12.63
C ALA A 2 7.55 31.37 -12.06
N SER A 3 6.56 30.95 -12.86
CA SER A 3 5.70 29.82 -12.53
C SER A 3 6.46 28.55 -12.88
N LEU A 4 6.90 27.82 -11.85
CA LEU A 4 7.52 26.50 -12.02
C LEU A 4 6.39 25.49 -12.19
N THR A 5 6.05 25.21 -13.44
CA THR A 5 5.20 24.08 -13.82
C THR A 5 5.97 22.80 -13.54
N ILE A 6 5.85 22.27 -12.33
CA ILE A 6 6.32 20.92 -12.00
C ILE A 6 5.38 19.94 -12.69
N SER A 7 5.66 19.64 -13.95
CA SER A 7 5.05 18.52 -14.68
C SER A 7 5.89 17.28 -14.44
N ASN A 8 5.93 16.80 -13.20
CA ASN A 8 6.51 15.49 -12.90
C ASN A 8 5.37 14.46 -12.85
N ARG A 9 4.93 13.99 -14.02
CA ARG A 9 3.97 12.88 -14.08
C ARG A 9 4.73 11.58 -13.85
N SER A 10 4.85 11.16 -12.59
CA SER A 10 5.23 9.78 -12.26
C SER A 10 4.25 8.83 -12.94
N THR A 11 4.73 7.74 -13.54
CA THR A 11 3.81 6.71 -14.05
C THR A 11 3.16 5.96 -12.90
N THR A 12 1.98 5.38 -13.10
CA THR A 12 1.31 4.51 -12.10
C THR A 12 2.23 3.39 -11.61
N SER A 13 3.07 2.85 -12.50
CA SER A 13 4.06 1.84 -12.13
C SER A 13 5.16 2.38 -11.20
N ASP A 14 5.61 3.62 -11.40
CA ASP A 14 6.58 4.27 -10.52
C ASP A 14 5.99 4.56 -9.14
N LEU A 15 4.70 4.90 -9.10
CA LEU A 15 3.95 5.05 -7.86
C LEU A 15 3.91 3.71 -7.11
N TYR A 16 3.45 2.61 -7.72
CA TYR A 16 3.42 1.32 -7.01
C TYR A 16 4.80 0.83 -6.55
N ARG A 17 5.87 1.12 -7.32
CA ARG A 17 7.25 0.88 -6.89
C ARG A 17 7.61 1.70 -5.65
N SER A 18 7.20 2.97 -5.61
CA SER A 18 7.41 3.85 -4.46
C SER A 18 6.64 3.37 -3.23
N TRP A 19 5.38 2.97 -3.39
CA TRP A 19 4.58 2.35 -2.31
C TRP A 19 5.25 1.08 -1.77
N SER A 20 5.71 0.22 -2.67
CA SER A 20 6.42 -1.00 -2.31
C SER A 20 7.68 -0.69 -1.50
N ALA A 21 8.47 0.32 -1.89
CA ALA A 21 9.64 0.75 -1.13
C ALA A 21 9.29 1.24 0.28
N VAL A 22 8.18 1.97 0.45
CA VAL A 22 7.67 2.39 1.77
C VAL A 22 7.32 1.17 2.62
N VAL A 23 6.59 0.20 2.07
CA VAL A 23 6.21 -1.03 2.77
C VAL A 23 7.44 -1.82 3.22
N VAL A 24 8.43 -1.99 2.34
CA VAL A 24 9.70 -2.68 2.66
C VAL A 24 10.42 -1.96 3.80
N ALA A 25 10.62 -0.64 3.69
CA ALA A 25 11.31 0.13 4.71
C ALA A 25 10.58 0.11 6.06
N TYR A 26 9.26 0.33 6.03
CA TYR A 26 8.44 0.42 7.24
C TYR A 26 8.25 -0.92 7.94
N SER A 27 8.06 -2.01 7.19
CA SER A 27 7.91 -3.36 7.76
C SER A 27 9.14 -3.84 8.54
N GLY A 28 10.33 -3.36 8.17
CA GLY A 28 11.60 -3.66 8.85
C GLY A 28 11.80 -2.91 10.16
N LEU A 29 10.93 -1.95 10.49
CA LEU A 29 11.01 -1.21 11.75
C LEU A 29 10.57 -2.06 12.94
N LYS A 30 11.23 -1.84 14.09
CA LYS A 30 10.81 -2.41 15.38
C LYS A 30 9.70 -1.57 15.99
N LEU A 31 8.46 -1.84 15.58
CA LEU A 31 7.28 -1.14 16.11
C LEU A 31 6.97 -1.58 17.54
N ALA A 32 6.56 -0.62 18.37
CA ALA A 32 6.23 -0.89 19.78
C ALA A 32 4.94 -1.72 19.91
N ARG A 33 3.94 -1.48 19.05
CA ARG A 33 2.67 -2.22 19.04
C ARG A 33 2.26 -2.61 17.60
N PRO A 34 2.91 -3.64 17.02
CA PRO A 34 2.76 -3.95 15.60
C PRO A 34 1.31 -4.29 15.18
N ALA A 35 0.53 -4.95 16.04
CA ALA A 35 -0.86 -5.29 15.75
C ALA A 35 -1.79 -4.06 15.67
N GLN A 36 -1.40 -2.94 16.27
CA GLN A 36 -2.21 -1.72 16.36
C GLN A 36 -1.69 -0.65 15.39
N ASP A 37 -0.37 -0.49 15.31
CA ASP A 37 0.25 0.67 14.66
C ASP A 37 0.65 0.42 13.20
N ARG A 38 0.85 -0.84 12.76
CA ARG A 38 1.38 -1.13 11.42
C ARG A 38 0.57 -0.49 10.30
N LEU A 39 -0.76 -0.64 10.34
CA LEU A 39 -1.63 -0.11 9.30
C LEU A 39 -2.01 1.35 9.55
N VAL A 40 -2.28 1.70 10.81
CA VAL A 40 -2.77 3.04 11.19
C VAL A 40 -1.75 4.13 10.85
N VAL A 41 -0.47 3.90 11.11
CA VAL A 41 0.60 4.87 10.82
C VAL A 41 0.72 5.14 9.31
N LEU A 42 0.47 4.14 8.47
CA LEU A 42 0.56 4.27 7.03
C LEU A 42 -0.67 4.89 6.38
N ASN A 43 -1.79 5.08 7.10
CA ASN A 43 -3.00 5.65 6.51
C ASN A 43 -2.76 7.04 5.91
N GLY A 44 -1.99 7.91 6.57
CA GLY A 44 -1.69 9.23 6.03
C GLY A 44 -0.85 9.18 4.75
N VAL A 45 0.11 8.24 4.67
CA VAL A 45 0.91 8.02 3.45
C VAL A 45 0.04 7.43 2.35
N ALA A 46 -0.92 6.57 2.70
CA ALA A 46 -1.87 6.01 1.76
C ALA A 46 -2.81 7.07 1.19
N ASP A 47 -3.28 8.02 2.01
CA ASP A 47 -4.12 9.13 1.54
C ASP A 47 -3.37 9.95 0.45
N GLU A 48 -2.14 10.37 0.73
CA GLU A 48 -1.26 11.08 -0.25
C GLU A 48 -0.99 10.24 -1.51
N PHE A 49 -0.80 8.93 -1.34
CA PHE A 49 -0.55 8.04 -2.46
C PHE A 49 -1.78 7.87 -3.37
N GLY A 50 -2.98 7.78 -2.78
CA GLY A 50 -4.24 7.70 -3.53
C GLY A 50 -4.50 8.95 -4.35
N GLU A 51 -4.19 10.12 -3.79
CA GLU A 51 -4.26 11.40 -4.53
C GLU A 51 -3.26 11.42 -5.69
N ALA A 52 -2.04 10.91 -5.49
CA ALA A 52 -1.04 10.82 -6.55
C ALA A 52 -1.43 9.84 -7.69
N LEU A 53 -2.22 8.81 -7.39
CA LEU A 53 -2.78 7.89 -8.38
C LEU A 53 -3.92 8.51 -9.22
N GLY A 54 -4.39 9.72 -8.86
CA GLY A 54 -5.53 10.36 -9.51
C GLY A 54 -6.88 9.84 -9.00
N GLY A 55 -6.89 9.05 -7.92
CA GLY A 55 -8.10 8.68 -7.22
C GLY A 55 -8.61 9.83 -6.37
N GLU A 56 -9.92 10.08 -6.39
CA GLU A 56 -10.57 10.99 -5.44
C GLU A 56 -10.50 10.33 -4.06
N SER A 57 -9.53 10.76 -3.24
CA SER A 57 -9.27 10.41 -1.83
C SER A 57 -10.15 9.25 -1.33
N THR A 58 -9.76 8.01 -1.63
CA THR A 58 -10.59 6.82 -1.44
C THR A 58 -10.66 6.39 0.03
N ARG A 59 -11.15 7.25 0.91
CA ARG A 59 -11.79 6.80 2.14
C ARG A 59 -13.17 6.31 1.77
N PHE A 60 -13.22 5.13 1.16
CA PHE A 60 -14.43 4.35 0.88
C PHE A 60 -15.62 5.29 0.63
N SER A 61 -15.69 5.97 -0.52
CA SER A 61 -16.79 6.87 -0.85
C SER A 61 -18.11 6.12 -0.64
N SER A 62 -18.70 6.35 0.54
CA SER A 62 -19.87 5.64 1.04
C SER A 62 -21.13 6.05 0.27
N SER A 63 -20.96 6.89 -0.75
CA SER A 63 -21.98 7.45 -1.61
C SER A 63 -22.18 6.71 -2.93
N SER A 64 -21.33 5.74 -3.32
CA SER A 64 -21.59 5.01 -4.58
C SER A 64 -21.70 3.51 -4.40
N ARG A 65 -22.94 3.06 -4.18
CA ARG A 65 -23.35 1.68 -4.49
C ARG A 65 -23.29 1.50 -6.01
N TYR A 66 -22.07 1.28 -6.50
CA TYR A 66 -21.68 0.91 -7.86
C TYR A 66 -22.13 1.87 -8.99
N PRO A 67 -21.33 2.90 -9.33
CA PRO A 67 -21.54 3.69 -10.52
C PRO A 67 -20.72 3.09 -11.68
N SER A 68 -21.05 1.89 -12.18
CA SER A 68 -20.50 1.38 -13.47
C SER A 68 -18.97 1.54 -13.73
N LEU A 69 -18.14 1.64 -12.69
CA LEU A 69 -16.69 1.77 -12.83
C LEU A 69 -16.13 0.40 -13.20
N ASP A 70 -15.24 0.38 -14.18
CA ASP A 70 -14.48 -0.81 -14.52
C ASP A 70 -13.72 -1.26 -13.25
N PRO A 71 -13.79 -2.54 -12.84
CA PRO A 71 -13.03 -3.04 -11.69
C PRO A 71 -11.52 -2.72 -11.75
N SER A 72 -10.97 -2.46 -12.94
CA SER A 72 -9.59 -2.00 -13.14
C SER A 72 -9.32 -0.54 -12.73
N GLU A 73 -10.36 0.25 -12.47
CA GLU A 73 -10.26 1.65 -12.01
C GLU A 73 -10.35 1.78 -10.48
N ILE A 74 -10.51 0.67 -9.75
CA ILE A 74 -10.66 0.67 -8.29
C ILE A 74 -9.29 0.84 -7.62
N GLU A 75 -8.88 2.09 -7.45
CA GLU A 75 -7.73 2.48 -6.62
C GLU A 75 -8.12 2.52 -5.13
N ALA A 76 -8.44 1.35 -4.56
CA ALA A 76 -8.77 1.24 -3.15
C ALA A 76 -7.58 0.76 -2.31
N TYR A 77 -7.32 1.45 -1.21
CA TYR A 77 -6.38 1.01 -0.19
C TYR A 77 -7.06 0.11 0.85
N VAL A 78 -6.59 -1.13 0.98
CA VAL A 78 -7.17 -2.11 1.91
C VAL A 78 -6.06 -2.86 2.62
N CYS A 79 -6.05 -2.82 3.96
CA CYS A 79 -5.12 -3.56 4.81
C CYS A 79 -3.65 -3.53 4.33
N GLY A 80 -3.13 -2.36 3.93
CA GLY A 80 -1.72 -2.22 3.56
C GLY A 80 -1.40 -2.40 2.07
N ILE A 81 -2.38 -2.68 1.22
CA ILE A 81 -2.19 -2.83 -0.24
C ILE A 81 -3.17 -1.98 -1.04
N TRP A 82 -2.82 -1.72 -2.30
CA TRP A 82 -3.67 -1.04 -3.28
C TRP A 82 -4.27 -2.04 -4.26
N LEU A 83 -5.58 -1.98 -4.49
CA LEU A 83 -6.28 -2.95 -5.36
C LEU A 83 -5.96 -2.76 -6.85
N GLY A 84 -5.71 -1.53 -7.33
CA GLY A 84 -5.29 -1.29 -8.72
C GLY A 84 -3.96 -1.96 -9.07
N GLY A 85 -3.09 -2.16 -8.06
CA GLY A 85 -1.78 -2.82 -8.17
C GLY A 85 -1.75 -4.18 -7.47
N MET A 86 -2.90 -4.87 -7.38
CA MET A 86 -3.05 -6.06 -6.53
C MET A 86 -2.07 -7.20 -6.87
N PRO A 87 -1.84 -7.58 -8.15
CA PRO A 87 -0.90 -8.65 -8.46
C PRO A 87 0.50 -8.40 -7.89
N GLN A 88 1.02 -7.18 -8.05
CA GLN A 88 2.35 -6.78 -7.55
C GLN A 88 2.36 -6.60 -6.04
N SER A 89 1.25 -6.13 -5.47
CA SER A 89 1.09 -5.93 -4.03
C SER A 89 1.08 -7.24 -3.25
N LEU A 90 0.82 -8.39 -3.90
CA LEU A 90 0.90 -9.72 -3.31
C LEU A 90 2.27 -10.40 -3.48
N LEU A 91 3.20 -9.81 -4.22
CA LEU A 91 4.55 -10.37 -4.44
C LEU A 91 5.53 -10.10 -3.29
N TRP A 92 5.00 -9.73 -2.12
CA TRP A 92 5.84 -9.59 -0.94
C TRP A 92 6.23 -10.98 -0.43
N LYS A 93 7.45 -11.07 0.06
CA LYS A 93 8.00 -12.24 0.75
C LYS A 93 8.58 -11.80 2.07
N GLN A 94 8.57 -12.72 3.01
CA GLN A 94 9.14 -12.45 4.32
C GLN A 94 10.67 -12.30 4.24
N SER A 95 11.22 -11.37 5.00
CA SER A 95 12.67 -11.19 5.13
C SER A 95 13.20 -12.01 6.30
N GLY A 96 14.04 -13.00 6.00
CA GLY A 96 14.77 -13.80 6.99
C GLY A 96 14.12 -15.16 7.30
N PRO A 97 14.93 -16.15 7.74
CA PRO A 97 14.45 -17.47 8.13
C PRO A 97 13.84 -17.47 9.54
N GLY A 98 12.81 -18.30 9.78
CA GLY A 98 12.27 -18.54 11.12
C GLY A 98 10.77 -18.89 11.16
N VAL A 99 10.27 -19.23 12.34
CA VAL A 99 8.83 -19.27 12.66
C VAL A 99 8.43 -17.87 13.08
N HIS A 100 7.43 -17.30 12.41
CA HIS A 100 6.99 -15.94 12.68
C HIS A 100 5.57 -15.93 13.21
N GLU A 101 5.36 -15.11 14.22
CA GLU A 101 4.06 -14.89 14.81
C GLU A 101 3.20 -14.07 13.85
N ARG A 102 2.04 -14.64 13.51
CA ARG A 102 1.03 -13.99 12.68
C ARG A 102 0.09 -13.19 13.57
N ILE A 103 -0.18 -11.95 13.17
CA ILE A 103 -1.24 -11.12 13.73
C ILE A 103 -2.57 -11.61 13.15
N THR A 104 -3.39 -12.26 13.98
CA THR A 104 -4.62 -12.97 13.54
C THR A 104 -5.74 -12.04 13.07
N GLU A 105 -5.72 -10.80 13.55
CA GLU A 105 -6.66 -9.72 13.27
C GLU A 105 -6.47 -9.13 11.86
N ILE A 106 -5.31 -9.40 11.24
CA ILE A 106 -4.97 -8.92 9.91
C ILE A 106 -5.08 -10.07 8.90
N PRO A 107 -5.71 -9.85 7.72
CA PRO A 107 -5.82 -10.88 6.69
C PRO A 107 -4.47 -11.45 6.29
N SER A 108 -4.39 -12.77 6.06
CA SER A 108 -3.13 -13.47 5.77
C SER A 108 -2.42 -13.02 4.49
N TRP A 109 -3.15 -12.40 3.55
CA TRP A 109 -2.58 -11.85 2.32
C TRP A 109 -1.89 -10.49 2.52
N SER A 110 -2.14 -9.80 3.65
CA SER A 110 -1.52 -8.53 3.96
C SER A 110 -0.11 -8.75 4.51
N TRP A 111 0.86 -7.99 4.01
CA TRP A 111 2.22 -7.95 4.55
C TRP A 111 2.25 -7.53 6.03
N ALA A 112 1.22 -6.82 6.51
CA ALA A 112 1.11 -6.40 7.90
C ALA A 112 0.71 -7.55 8.83
N SER A 113 0.28 -8.69 8.30
CA SER A 113 -0.09 -9.87 9.11
C SER A 113 1.11 -10.57 9.74
N ILE A 114 2.35 -10.24 9.34
CA ILE A 114 3.58 -10.81 9.90
C ILE A 114 4.40 -9.69 10.55
N CYS A 115 4.89 -9.92 11.77
CA CYS A 115 5.71 -8.97 12.54
C CYS A 115 7.19 -8.91 12.12
N THR A 116 7.48 -9.11 10.83
CA THR A 116 8.86 -9.00 10.30
C THR A 116 8.93 -8.06 9.12
N GLY A 117 10.16 -7.73 8.73
CA GLY A 117 10.43 -7.04 7.47
C GLY A 117 9.98 -7.89 6.29
N VAL A 118 9.42 -7.25 5.28
CA VAL A 118 9.09 -7.88 4.00
C VAL A 118 9.96 -7.31 2.89
N ASN A 119 10.18 -8.10 1.86
CA ASN A 119 10.77 -7.68 0.59
C ASN A 119 9.71 -7.83 -0.50
N HIS A 120 9.73 -6.98 -1.51
CA HIS A 120 8.96 -7.20 -2.73
C HIS A 120 9.87 -7.71 -3.84
N ASP A 121 9.46 -8.79 -4.50
CA ASP A 121 10.13 -9.26 -5.71
C ASP A 121 9.49 -8.57 -6.91
N LEU A 122 10.05 -7.42 -7.32
CA LEU A 122 9.58 -6.68 -8.50
C LEU A 122 10.37 -7.03 -9.78
N HIS A 123 11.16 -8.10 -9.75
CA HIS A 123 11.85 -8.66 -10.92
C HIS A 123 10.96 -9.73 -11.59
N ILE A 124 9.96 -9.29 -12.35
CA ILE A 124 9.23 -10.13 -13.30
C ILE A 124 9.17 -9.40 -14.64
#